data_AF-A0A533I6I9-F1
#
_entry.id   AF-A0A533I6I9-F1
#
_cell.length_a   1.000
_cell.length_b   1.000
_cell.length_c   1.000
_cell.angle_alpha   90.00
_cell.angle_beta   90.00
_cell.angle_gamma   90.00
#
_symmetry.space_group_name_H-M   'P 1'
#
loop_
_entity.id
_entity.type
_entity.pdbx_description
1 polymer ?
#
loop_
_entity_poly.entity_id
_entity_poly.type
_entity_poly.pdbx_seq_one_letter_code
_entity_poly.pdbx_strand_id
1 'polypeptide(L)'
;MRAFKHPQIEDVTVSDVLHALSDPIRLEIVCRLAGEHEASCSALDGGRPKSSMSHHFRVLRDAGIILSRPEGVSHMNSLRRVELDTRFPGLLDAVLAAVPAP
;
A
#
# COMPACT_ATOMS: atom_id res chain seq x y z
N MET A 1 12.31 5.31 -17.25
CA MET A 1 12.04 4.75 -15.90
C MET A 1 11.30 3.43 -16.08
N ARG A 2 11.72 2.37 -15.39
CA ARG A 2 11.14 1.03 -15.53
C ARG A 2 9.76 1.05 -14.86
N ALA A 3 8.70 0.69 -15.59
CA ALA A 3 7.37 0.58 -15.02
C ALA A 3 7.42 -0.39 -13.83
N PHE A 4 6.79 0.00 -12.72
CA PHE A 4 6.61 -0.91 -11.61
C PHE A 4 5.76 -2.10 -12.08
N LYS A 5 6.16 -3.31 -11.68
CA LYS A 5 5.32 -4.49 -11.86
C LYS A 5 4.40 -4.59 -10.65
N HIS A 6 3.13 -4.88 -10.93
CA HIS A 6 2.11 -5.15 -9.94
C HIS A 6 1.51 -6.53 -10.25
N PRO A 7 1.25 -7.36 -9.24
CA PRO A 7 0.56 -8.62 -9.46
C PRO A 7 -0.85 -8.34 -9.98
N GLN A 8 -1.34 -9.22 -10.85
CA GLN A 8 -2.77 -9.25 -11.15
C GLN A 8 -3.52 -9.56 -9.86
N ILE A 9 -4.72 -9.00 -9.67
CA ILE A 9 -5.43 -9.13 -8.38
C ILE A 9 -5.79 -10.59 -8.07
N GLU A 10 -5.94 -11.40 -9.11
CA GLU A 10 -6.22 -12.84 -9.04
C GLU A 10 -5.06 -13.62 -8.43
N ASP A 11 -3.82 -13.16 -8.66
CA ASP A 11 -2.59 -13.77 -8.13
C ASP A 11 -2.30 -13.37 -6.68
N VAL A 12 -3.00 -12.35 -6.16
CA VAL A 12 -2.82 -11.88 -4.78
C VAL A 12 -3.44 -12.89 -3.82
N THR A 13 -2.66 -13.29 -2.82
CA THR A 13 -3.12 -14.17 -1.74
C THR A 13 -3.44 -13.38 -0.47
N VAL A 14 -4.40 -13.88 0.31
CA VAL A 14 -4.71 -13.26 1.63
C VAL A 14 -3.50 -13.32 2.56
N SER A 15 -2.66 -14.36 2.45
CA SER A 15 -1.45 -14.51 3.24
C SER A 15 -0.44 -13.39 2.97
N ASP A 16 -0.23 -13.03 1.70
CA ASP A 16 0.67 -11.94 1.32
C ASP A 16 0.14 -10.58 1.79
N VAL A 17 -1.18 -10.37 1.68
CA VAL A 17 -1.84 -9.16 2.17
C VAL A 17 -1.68 -9.03 3.68
N LEU A 18 -2.00 -10.07 4.45
CA LEU A 18 -1.87 -10.05 5.91
C LEU A 18 -0.41 -9.94 6.36
N HIS A 19 0.51 -10.61 5.66
CA HIS A 19 1.94 -10.47 5.92
C HIS A 19 2.40 -9.02 5.69
N ALA A 20 1.96 -8.39 4.60
CA ALA A 20 2.24 -6.99 4.35
C ALA A 20 1.59 -6.06 5.38
N LEU A 21 0.38 -6.33 5.86
CA LEU A 21 -0.30 -5.49 6.86
C LEU A 21 0.17 -5.71 8.31
N SER A 22 0.92 -6.79 8.58
CA SER A 22 1.45 -7.11 9.93
C SER A 22 2.53 -6.15 10.46
N ASP A 23 3.04 -5.26 9.61
CA ASP A 23 4.07 -4.28 9.97
C ASP A 23 3.45 -2.91 10.21
N PRO A 24 3.75 -2.26 11.35
CA PRO A 24 3.09 -1.00 11.73
C PRO A 24 3.37 0.15 10.76
N ILE A 25 4.55 0.17 10.12
CA ILE A 25 4.89 1.20 9.13
C ILE A 25 4.07 1.01 7.86
N ARG A 26 3.94 -0.24 7.38
CA ARG A 26 3.12 -0.55 6.20
C ARG A 26 1.65 -0.28 6.47
N LEU A 27 1.17 -0.60 7.66
CA LEU A 27 -0.20 -0.33 8.08
C LEU A 27 -0.49 1.18 8.13
N GLU A 28 0.42 1.99 8.69
CA GLU A 28 0.33 3.45 8.70
C GLU A 28 0.23 4.03 7.27
N ILE A 29 1.07 3.55 6.34
CA ILE A 29 1.02 3.96 4.93
C ILE A 29 -0.36 3.65 4.33
N VAL A 30 -0.89 2.45 4.59
CA VAL A 30 -2.21 2.02 4.07
C VAL A 30 -3.35 2.84 4.68
N CYS A 31 -3.31 3.15 5.98
CA CYS A 31 -4.28 4.02 6.62
C CYS A 31 -4.28 5.42 6.01
N ARG A 32 -3.10 5.99 5.74
CA ARG A 32 -2.98 7.28 5.08
C ARG A 32 -3.54 7.26 3.66
N LEU A 33 -3.22 6.22 2.89
CA LEU A 33 -3.79 6.00 1.55
C LEU A 33 -5.27 5.61 1.53
N ALA A 34 -5.85 5.23 2.68
CA ALA A 34 -7.28 5.01 2.78
C ALA A 34 -8.04 6.33 2.96
N GLY A 35 -7.40 7.34 3.59
CA GLY A 35 -7.93 8.70 3.72
C GLY A 35 -7.61 9.60 2.52
N GLU A 36 -6.46 9.40 1.87
CA GLU A 36 -6.01 10.13 0.69
C GLU A 36 -6.11 9.24 -0.56
N HIS A 37 -6.77 9.70 -1.63
CA HIS A 37 -6.89 8.92 -2.87
C HIS A 37 -5.52 8.51 -3.46
N GLU A 38 -4.54 9.41 -3.41
CA GLU A 38 -3.16 9.18 -3.85
C GLU A 38 -2.19 10.03 -3.04
N ALA A 39 -0.99 9.51 -2.79
CA ALA A 39 0.08 10.24 -2.10
C ALA A 39 1.48 9.87 -2.62
N SER A 40 2.38 10.85 -2.59
CA SER A 40 3.78 10.65 -3.01
C SER A 40 4.57 9.87 -1.98
N CYS A 41 5.65 9.18 -2.41
CA CYS A 41 6.55 8.50 -1.47
C CYS A 41 7.08 9.43 -0.35
N SER A 42 7.35 10.69 -0.67
CA SER A 42 7.81 11.70 0.30
C SER A 42 6.71 12.17 1.24
N ALA A 43 5.45 12.22 0.78
CA ALA A 43 4.34 12.51 1.68
C ALA A 43 4.16 11.38 2.71
N LEU A 44 4.42 10.15 2.30
CA LEU A 44 4.20 8.92 3.07
C LEU A 44 5.42 8.46 3.90
N ASP A 45 6.57 9.13 3.81
CA ASP A 45 7.80 8.67 4.48
C ASP A 45 7.81 8.93 6.00
N GLY A 46 6.98 9.84 6.50
CA GLY A 46 6.90 10.16 7.92
C GLY A 46 8.25 10.61 8.51
N GLY A 47 9.12 11.22 7.70
CA GLY A 47 10.48 11.60 8.10
C GLY A 47 11.47 10.43 8.19
N ARG A 48 11.10 9.23 7.72
CA ARG A 48 11.96 8.03 7.75
C ARG A 48 12.93 7.99 6.56
N PRO A 49 14.08 7.30 6.68
CA PRO A 49 15.04 7.19 5.60
C PRO A 49 14.46 6.53 4.34
N LYS A 50 14.84 7.05 3.17
CA LYS A 50 14.39 6.58 1.85
C LYS A 50 14.68 5.10 1.59
N SER A 51 15.77 4.56 2.13
CA SER A 51 16.16 3.15 1.99
C SER A 51 15.13 2.22 2.66
N SER A 52 14.69 2.56 3.87
CA SER A 52 13.67 1.81 4.61
C SER A 52 12.31 1.90 3.90
N MET A 53 11.89 3.10 3.50
CA MET A 53 10.59 3.31 2.84
C MET A 53 10.49 2.58 1.50
N SER A 54 11.57 2.54 0.71
CA SER A 54 11.60 1.82 -0.56
C SER A 54 11.29 0.33 -0.40
N HIS A 55 11.69 -0.27 0.73
CA HIS A 55 11.36 -1.65 1.04
C HIS A 55 9.87 -1.80 1.37
N HIS A 56 9.31 -0.95 2.24
CA HIS A 56 7.89 -0.98 2.59
C HIS A 56 6.98 -0.83 1.36
N PHE A 57 7.28 0.12 0.46
CA PHE A 57 6.53 0.27 -0.79
C PHE A 57 6.68 -0.92 -1.73
N ARG A 58 7.83 -1.60 -1.73
CA ARG A 58 8.01 -2.83 -2.51
C ARG A 58 7.10 -3.94 -1.97
N VAL A 59 7.15 -4.21 -0.67
CA VAL A 59 6.32 -5.24 -0.04
C VAL A 59 4.83 -4.98 -0.25
N LEU A 60 4.36 -3.74 -0.04
CA LEU A 60 2.96 -3.37 -0.29
C LEU A 60 2.54 -3.56 -1.75
N ARG A 61 3.44 -3.30 -2.69
CA ARG A 61 3.19 -3.47 -4.13
C ARG A 61 3.17 -4.94 -4.54
N ASP A 62 4.11 -5.72 -4.04
CA ASP A 62 4.24 -7.14 -4.33
C ASP A 62 3.06 -7.92 -3.74
N ALA A 63 2.52 -7.47 -2.60
CA ALA A 63 1.27 -7.97 -2.02
C ALA A 63 0.00 -7.43 -2.72
N GLY A 64 0.14 -6.61 -3.77
CA GLY A 64 -0.99 -6.08 -4.54
C GLY A 64 -1.86 -5.05 -3.80
N ILE A 65 -1.41 -4.51 -2.67
CA ILE A 65 -2.19 -3.56 -1.87
C ILE A 65 -2.19 -2.17 -2.51
N ILE A 66 -1.04 -1.75 -3.04
CA ILE A 66 -0.88 -0.41 -3.63
C ILE A 66 -0.56 -0.49 -5.12
N LEU A 67 -1.00 0.53 -5.85
CA LEU A 67 -0.49 0.89 -7.16
C LEU A 67 0.60 1.96 -6.99
N SER A 68 1.62 1.93 -7.83
CA SER A 68 2.66 2.97 -7.88
C SER A 68 2.80 3.44 -9.32
N ARG A 69 2.57 4.72 -9.56
CA ARG A 69 2.73 5.36 -10.87
C ARG A 69 3.88 6.37 -10.84
N PRO A 70 4.72 6.44 -11.89
CA PRO A 70 5.72 7.49 -11.98
C PRO A 70 5.04 8.84 -12.21
N GLU A 71 5.46 9.86 -11.47
CA GLU A 71 5.01 11.25 -11.66
C GLU A 71 6.22 12.18 -11.57
N GLY A 72 6.75 12.55 -12.74
CA GLY A 72 7.99 13.32 -12.85
C GLY A 72 9.17 12.59 -12.20
N VAL A 73 9.77 13.22 -11.18
CA VAL A 73 10.89 12.67 -10.40
C VAL A 73 10.47 11.85 -9.18
N SER A 74 9.16 11.80 -8.89
CA SER A 74 8.59 11.09 -7.75
C SER A 74 7.68 9.95 -8.21
N HIS A 75 7.16 9.18 -7.25
CA HIS A 75 6.13 8.17 -7.49
C HIS A 75 4.91 8.48 -6.64
N MET A 76 3.75 8.43 -7.27
CA MET A 76 2.46 8.48 -6.59
C MET A 76 1.98 7.07 -6.29
N ASN A 77 1.45 6.87 -5.10
CA ASN A 77 0.90 5.60 -4.65
C ASN A 77 -0.59 5.76 -4.37
N SER A 78 -1.37 4.78 -4.80
CA SER A 78 -2.82 4.67 -4.55
C SER A 78 -3.13 3.32 -3.94
N LEU A 79 -4.16 3.26 -3.12
CA LEU A 79 -4.69 1.98 -2.63
C LEU A 79 -5.49 1.31 -3.74
N ARG A 80 -5.25 0.02 -4.01
CA ARG A 80 -6.05 -0.79 -4.95
C ARG A 80 -7.37 -1.22 -4.30
N ARG A 81 -8.08 -0.29 -3.66
CA ARG A 81 -9.21 -0.57 -2.76
C ARG A 81 -10.32 -1.37 -3.42
N VAL A 82 -10.74 -0.96 -4.62
CA VAL A 82 -11.83 -1.62 -5.36
C VAL A 82 -11.47 -3.07 -5.70
N GLU A 83 -10.24 -3.29 -6.18
CA GLU A 83 -9.76 -4.61 -6.56
C GLU A 83 -9.61 -5.53 -5.33
N LEU A 84 -9.02 -5.00 -4.26
CA LEU A 84 -8.88 -5.73 -2.99
C LEU A 84 -10.22 -6.08 -2.36
N ASP A 85 -11.19 -5.16 -2.37
CA ASP A 85 -12.52 -5.41 -1.80
C ASP A 85 -13.31 -6.40 -2.67
N THR A 86 -13.13 -6.38 -4.00
CA THR A 86 -13.69 -7.41 -4.88
C THR A 86 -13.09 -8.79 -4.58
N ARG A 87 -11.78 -8.87 -4.35
CA ARG A 87 -11.05 -10.13 -4.13
C ARG A 87 -11.20 -10.68 -2.71
N PHE A 88 -11.28 -9.80 -1.71
CA PHE A 88 -11.36 -10.09 -0.28
C PHE A 88 -12.37 -9.14 0.40
N PRO A 89 -13.68 -9.35 0.20
CA PRO A 89 -14.71 -8.43 0.67
C PRO A 89 -14.61 -8.16 2.17
N GLY A 90 -14.56 -6.87 2.54
CA GLY A 90 -14.53 -6.41 3.93
C GLY A 90 -13.21 -6.61 4.69
N LEU A 91 -12.19 -7.25 4.09
CA LEU A 91 -10.89 -7.45 4.74
C LEU A 91 -10.21 -6.13 5.10
N LEU A 92 -10.10 -5.24 4.12
CA LEU A 92 -9.38 -3.99 4.28
C LEU A 92 -10.11 -3.06 5.25
N ASP A 93 -11.44 -3.01 5.16
CA ASP A 93 -12.27 -2.24 6.09
C ASP A 93 -12.14 -2.76 7.53
N ALA A 94 -12.14 -4.08 7.74
CA ALA A 94 -11.92 -4.67 9.06
C ALA A 94 -10.53 -4.33 9.64
N VAL A 95 -9.48 -4.39 8.81
CA VAL A 95 -8.13 -4.00 9.22
C VAL A 95 -8.09 -2.52 9.58
N LEU A 96 -8.59 -1.64 8.71
CA LEU A 96 -8.58 -0.19 8.92
C LEU A 96 -9.39 0.23 10.15
N ALA A 97 -10.53 -0.43 10.43
CA ALA A 97 -11.33 -0.19 11.63
C ALA A 97 -10.64 -0.65 12.92
N ALA A 98 -9.74 -1.64 12.84
CA ALA A 98 -8.97 -2.13 13.97
C ALA A 98 -7.72 -1.27 14.28
N VAL A 99 -7.31 -0.37 13.37
CA VAL A 99 -6.22 0.56 13.64
C VAL A 99 -6.76 1.75 14.43
N PRO A 100 -6.27 2.00 15.66
CA PRO A 100 -6.64 3.19 16.38
C PRO A 100 -6.26 4.43 15.55
N ALA A 101 -7.17 5.40 15.45
CA ALA A 101 -6.88 6.65 14.78
C ALA A 101 -5.59 7.27 15.38
N PRO A 102 -4.69 7.80 14.54
CA PRO A 102 -3.44 8.39 15.01
C PRO A 102 -3.66 9.60 15.93
#